data_AF-A0A182K3U7-F1
#
_entry.id   AF-A0A182K3U7-F1
#
_cell.length_a   1.000
_cell.length_b   1.000
_cell.length_c   1.000
_cell.angle_alpha   90.00
_cell.angle_beta   90.00
_cell.angle_gamma   90.00
#
_symmetry.space_group_name_H-M   'P 1'
#
loop_
_entity.id
_entity.type
_entity.pdbx_description
1 polymer ?
#
loop_
_entity_poly.entity_id
_entity_poly.type
_entity_poly.pdbx_seq_one_letter_code
_entity_poly.pdbx_strand_id
1 'polypeptide(L)'
;MEMKTIAKKHSLVEDVQTNNGNEDCETPTAVKTANRKQNFADSNALDTLKPGSQIRPIVSEEEVRKLAERLYGIIVLEMCELDSYDDRNFMIQADSFVKNPILKSVNTNGYVMKIANSLDSSDESFFHAQNEIMLHLSKRGIKCPVPVLNIYGKYHSVEKLDQSNHVVRLLEYIPGKVFHGVPHPDKLFYQAGQFIARIDSALKVSTL
;
A
#
# COMPACT_ATOMS: atom_id res chain seq x y z
N MET A 1 2.00 31.11 13.38
CA MET A 1 2.05 30.79 14.81
C MET A 1 0.75 30.12 15.18
N GLU A 2 0.80 28.84 15.53
CA GLU A 2 0.28 28.27 16.79
C GLU A 2 0.18 26.75 16.62
N MET A 3 1.06 26.06 17.33
CA MET A 3 1.06 24.62 17.55
C MET A 3 0.09 24.29 18.69
N LYS A 4 -0.58 23.13 18.63
CA LYS A 4 -1.19 22.52 19.80
C LYS A 4 -0.80 21.04 19.91
N THR A 5 0.01 20.78 20.94
CA THR A 5 0.43 19.49 21.49
C THR A 5 -0.64 18.97 22.46
N ILE A 6 -0.92 17.66 22.49
CA ILE A 6 -1.65 17.01 23.61
C ILE A 6 -0.93 15.72 24.03
N ALA A 7 -0.97 15.48 25.35
CA ALA A 7 -0.08 14.72 26.21
C ALA A 7 -0.25 13.18 26.22
N LYS A 8 0.85 12.53 26.62
CA LYS A 8 0.94 11.15 27.16
C LYS A 8 0.17 11.01 28.48
N LYS A 9 -0.34 9.81 28.78
CA LYS A 9 -0.69 9.38 30.14
C LYS A 9 -0.02 8.04 30.47
N HIS A 10 0.57 7.98 31.65
CA HIS A 10 1.37 6.87 32.20
C HIS A 10 0.53 5.99 33.15
N SER A 11 0.91 4.72 33.18
CA SER A 11 0.69 3.57 34.10
C SER A 11 -0.01 3.74 35.45
N LEU A 12 -0.63 2.63 35.92
CA LEU A 12 -0.37 2.06 37.26
C LEU A 12 -0.48 0.51 37.22
N VAL A 13 0.43 -0.13 37.95
CA VAL A 13 0.59 -1.56 38.25
C VAL A 13 0.22 -1.75 39.71
N GLU A 14 -0.36 -2.90 40.10
CA GLU A 14 -0.13 -3.48 41.44
C GLU A 14 -0.43 -5.00 41.44
N ASP A 15 0.49 -5.73 42.08
CA ASP A 15 0.61 -7.18 42.23
C ASP A 15 -0.26 -7.77 43.35
N VAL A 16 -0.40 -9.10 43.41
CA VAL A 16 0.04 -9.97 44.53
C VAL A 16 -0.62 -11.37 44.45
N GLN A 17 0.23 -12.39 44.59
CA GLN A 17 -0.03 -13.84 44.66
C GLN A 17 -0.61 -14.29 46.02
N THR A 18 -1.25 -15.47 46.09
CA THR A 18 -0.81 -16.60 46.98
C THR A 18 -1.66 -17.88 46.87
N ASN A 19 -0.95 -18.99 46.60
CA ASN A 19 -0.94 -20.33 47.22
C ASN A 19 -2.16 -21.30 47.36
N ASN A 20 -1.88 -22.51 46.84
CA ASN A 20 -1.90 -23.87 47.43
C ASN A 20 -3.21 -24.67 47.64
N GLY A 21 -3.16 -25.92 47.16
CA GLY A 21 -3.96 -27.06 47.64
C GLY A 21 -3.88 -28.29 46.72
N ASN A 22 -3.09 -29.29 47.12
CA ASN A 22 -2.95 -30.64 46.53
C ASN A 22 -4.26 -31.47 46.63
N GLU A 23 -4.45 -32.44 45.72
CA GLU A 23 -4.46 -33.91 45.99
C GLU A 23 -4.95 -34.73 44.78
N ASP A 24 -4.06 -35.61 44.30
CA ASP A 24 -4.17 -36.99 43.76
C ASP A 24 -5.48 -37.52 43.13
N CYS A 25 -5.38 -38.21 41.97
CA CYS A 25 -5.22 -39.69 41.91
C CYS A 25 -5.54 -40.30 40.52
N GLU A 26 -4.59 -41.11 40.02
CA GLU A 26 -4.72 -42.36 39.21
C GLU A 26 -5.31 -42.43 37.77
N THR A 27 -4.41 -42.84 36.85
CA THR A 27 -4.59 -43.54 35.54
C THR A 27 -4.95 -45.04 35.72
N PRO A 28 -5.10 -45.96 34.71
CA PRO A 28 -4.87 -45.91 33.24
C PRO A 28 -6.01 -46.59 32.41
N THR A 29 -5.96 -46.69 31.07
CA THR A 29 -5.59 -47.93 30.32
C THR A 29 -5.62 -47.67 28.81
N ALA A 30 -4.63 -48.19 28.10
CA ALA A 30 -4.41 -48.07 26.65
C ALA A 30 -5.07 -49.20 25.84
N VAL A 31 -5.49 -48.93 24.59
CA VAL A 31 -5.46 -49.92 23.49
C VAL A 31 -5.18 -49.23 22.14
N LYS A 32 -4.19 -49.77 21.42
CA LYS A 32 -3.73 -49.41 20.06
C LYS A 32 -4.66 -50.02 19.00
N THR A 33 -4.87 -49.33 17.88
CA THR A 33 -5.02 -49.99 16.57
C THR A 33 -4.51 -49.09 15.45
N ALA A 34 -3.60 -49.61 14.64
CA ALA A 34 -3.05 -48.96 13.46
C ALA A 34 -3.94 -49.26 12.23
N ASN A 35 -4.16 -48.28 11.36
CA ASN A 35 -3.77 -48.38 9.94
C ASN A 35 -4.21 -47.19 9.06
N ARG A 36 -3.33 -46.92 8.09
CA ARG A 36 -3.57 -46.46 6.71
C ARG A 36 -3.41 -44.97 6.41
N LYS A 37 -2.29 -44.72 5.73
CA LYS A 37 -1.94 -43.56 4.89
C LYS A 37 -3.13 -42.82 4.28
N GLN A 38 -3.16 -41.52 4.52
CA GLN A 38 -3.41 -40.52 3.48
C GLN A 38 -2.50 -39.32 3.77
N ASN A 39 -1.34 -39.30 3.12
CA ASN A 39 -0.56 -38.09 2.97
C ASN A 39 -1.33 -37.20 1.98
N PHE A 40 -2.29 -36.43 2.47
CA PHE A 40 -2.58 -35.15 1.85
C PHE A 40 -1.52 -34.19 2.37
N ALA A 41 -0.44 -34.06 1.60
CA ALA A 41 0.41 -32.90 1.72
C ALA A 41 -0.48 -31.70 1.39
N ASP A 42 -0.88 -30.96 2.43
CA ASP A 42 -1.58 -29.69 2.30
C ASP A 42 -0.72 -28.78 1.43
N SER A 43 -1.16 -28.66 0.18
CA SER A 43 -0.62 -27.75 -0.80
C SER A 43 -0.85 -26.32 -0.32
N ASN A 44 0.23 -25.66 0.07
CA ASN A 44 0.41 -24.21 0.14
C ASN A 44 -0.75 -23.41 0.76
N ALA A 45 -0.84 -23.42 2.08
CA ALA A 45 -1.28 -22.26 2.83
C ALA A 45 -0.20 -21.15 2.70
N LEU A 46 -0.15 -20.50 1.53
CA LEU A 46 0.66 -19.31 1.33
C LEU A 46 0.02 -18.15 2.12
N ASP A 47 0.69 -17.79 3.20
CA ASP A 47 0.76 -16.44 3.79
C ASP A 47 -0.55 -15.75 4.19
N THR A 48 -1.29 -16.36 5.11
CA THR A 48 -2.16 -15.56 5.97
C THR A 48 -1.29 -14.62 6.82
N LEU A 49 -1.40 -13.31 6.60
CA LEU A 49 -0.70 -12.29 7.37
C LEU A 49 -0.86 -12.55 8.87
N LYS A 50 0.25 -12.80 9.55
CA LYS A 50 0.24 -12.96 11.01
C LYS A 50 0.06 -11.58 11.66
N PRO A 51 -0.87 -11.43 12.62
CA PRO A 51 -0.99 -10.17 13.36
C PRO A 51 0.36 -9.77 13.97
N GLY A 52 0.81 -8.54 13.70
CA GLY A 52 2.09 -8.00 14.16
C GLY A 52 3.28 -8.20 13.22
N SER A 53 3.10 -8.85 12.06
CA SER A 53 4.13 -8.85 11.00
C SER A 53 4.46 -7.42 10.56
N GLN A 54 5.74 -7.06 10.59
CA GLN A 54 6.21 -5.76 10.12
C GLN A 54 6.34 -5.77 8.60
N ILE A 55 5.22 -5.52 7.92
CA ILE A 55 5.18 -5.43 6.43
C ILE A 55 5.30 -4.00 5.93
N ARG A 56 5.00 -3.02 6.80
CA ARG A 56 4.97 -1.60 6.44
C ARG A 56 6.39 -1.07 6.23
N PRO A 57 6.69 -0.37 5.13
CA PRO A 57 8.03 0.13 4.85
C PRO A 57 8.52 1.12 5.91
N ILE A 58 9.74 0.91 6.41
CA ILE A 58 10.45 1.88 7.23
C ILE A 58 11.33 2.72 6.31
N VAL A 59 11.02 4.00 6.18
CA VAL A 59 11.70 4.91 5.24
C VAL A 59 11.65 6.35 5.75
N SER A 60 12.74 7.09 5.64
CA SER A 60 12.81 8.50 5.99
C SER A 60 12.43 9.38 4.80
N GLU A 61 12.04 10.62 5.07
CA GLU A 61 11.79 11.61 4.02
C GLU A 61 12.99 11.78 3.08
N GLU A 62 14.21 11.75 3.63
CA GLU A 62 15.45 11.85 2.86
C GLU A 62 15.63 10.66 1.90
N GLU A 63 15.28 9.45 2.34
CA GLU A 63 15.30 8.28 1.46
C GLU A 63 14.26 8.38 0.34
N VAL A 64 13.07 8.94 0.63
CA VAL A 64 12.05 9.20 -0.41
C VAL A 64 12.57 10.20 -1.45
N ARG A 65 13.25 11.27 -1.03
CA ARG A 65 13.89 12.22 -1.96
C ARG A 65 14.96 11.54 -2.83
N LYS A 66 15.79 10.71 -2.22
CA LYS A 66 16.80 9.91 -2.95
C LYS A 66 16.17 8.94 -3.93
N LEU A 67 15.06 8.29 -3.57
CA LEU A 67 14.29 7.43 -4.47
C LEU A 67 13.72 8.22 -5.66
N ALA A 68 13.12 9.38 -5.41
CA ALA A 68 12.59 10.26 -6.46
C ALA A 68 13.69 10.72 -7.44
N GLU A 69 14.84 11.15 -6.93
CA GLU A 69 15.93 11.59 -7.80
C GLU A 69 16.55 10.41 -8.56
N ARG A 70 16.87 9.30 -7.88
CA ARG A 70 17.55 8.15 -8.50
C ARG A 70 16.67 7.41 -9.49
N LEU A 71 15.39 7.19 -9.18
CA LEU A 71 14.50 6.39 -10.02
C LEU A 71 13.80 7.22 -11.08
N TYR A 72 13.44 8.46 -10.76
CA TYR A 72 12.60 9.28 -11.63
C TYR A 72 13.26 10.57 -12.08
N GLY A 73 14.51 10.84 -11.70
CA GLY A 73 15.21 12.08 -12.07
C GLY A 73 14.51 13.35 -11.55
N ILE A 74 13.69 13.21 -10.50
CA ILE A 74 12.88 14.30 -9.93
C ILE A 74 13.58 14.85 -8.70
N ILE A 75 13.83 16.15 -8.70
CA ILE A 75 14.17 16.89 -7.48
C ILE A 75 12.86 17.24 -6.78
N VAL A 76 12.73 16.84 -5.52
CA VAL A 76 11.52 17.11 -4.72
C VAL A 76 11.67 18.47 -4.05
N LEU A 77 10.73 19.38 -4.32
CA LEU A 77 10.65 20.68 -3.66
C LEU A 77 9.91 20.54 -2.32
N GLU A 78 8.67 20.07 -2.39
CA GLU A 78 7.79 19.88 -1.24
C GLU A 78 7.35 18.42 -1.17
N MET A 79 7.11 17.94 0.05
CA MET A 79 6.65 16.58 0.30
C MET A 79 5.70 16.55 1.48
N CYS A 80 4.66 15.72 1.38
CA CYS A 80 3.70 15.47 2.43
C CYS A 80 3.35 13.98 2.43
N GLU A 81 3.50 13.32 3.58
CA GLU A 81 3.02 11.94 3.75
C GLU A 81 1.49 11.95 3.80
N LEU A 82 0.87 11.08 3.02
CA LEU A 82 -0.57 10.90 2.96
C LEU A 82 -0.99 9.72 3.86
N ASP A 83 -2.22 9.77 4.36
CA ASP A 83 -2.80 8.67 5.12
C ASP A 83 -2.68 7.35 4.33
N SER A 84 -2.06 6.37 4.98
CA SER A 84 -1.82 5.04 4.44
C SER A 84 -1.90 4.00 5.53
N TYR A 85 -2.23 2.76 5.16
CA TYR A 85 -2.35 1.64 6.08
C TYR A 85 -1.04 0.84 6.09
N ASP A 86 -0.95 -0.22 5.29
CA ASP A 86 0.25 -1.07 5.20
C ASP A 86 1.32 -0.49 4.27
N ASP A 87 0.94 0.38 3.34
CA ASP A 87 1.87 1.06 2.44
C ASP A 87 2.36 2.38 3.04
N ARG A 88 3.26 3.07 2.31
CA ARG A 88 3.54 4.50 2.53
C ARG A 88 3.37 5.29 1.25
N ASN A 89 2.61 6.38 1.34
CA ASN A 89 2.25 7.23 0.23
C ASN A 89 2.76 8.64 0.50
N PHE A 90 3.52 9.22 -0.42
CA PHE A 90 4.05 10.58 -0.30
C PHE A 90 3.59 11.40 -1.50
N MET A 91 2.84 12.47 -1.24
CA MET A 91 2.63 13.50 -2.24
C MET A 91 3.93 14.30 -2.36
N ILE A 92 4.45 14.43 -3.58
CA ILE A 92 5.66 15.18 -3.89
C ILE A 92 5.38 16.24 -4.94
N GLN A 93 5.87 17.45 -4.70
CA GLN A 93 5.93 18.51 -5.70
C GLN A 93 7.30 18.45 -6.37
N ALA A 94 7.31 18.20 -7.69
CA ALA A 94 8.54 18.14 -8.47
C ALA A 94 9.03 19.54 -8.83
N ASP A 95 10.35 19.69 -8.89
CA ASP A 95 10.98 20.82 -9.57
C ASP A 95 10.62 20.81 -11.07
N SER A 96 10.58 22.00 -11.67
CA SER A 96 10.32 22.17 -13.11
C SER A 96 11.37 21.48 -14.00
N PHE A 97 12.59 21.30 -13.50
CA PHE A 97 13.68 20.64 -14.18
C PHE A 97 13.76 19.15 -13.78
N VAL A 98 13.11 18.30 -14.57
CA VAL A 98 13.16 16.84 -14.40
C VAL A 98 14.22 16.25 -15.32
N LYS A 99 15.15 15.48 -14.74
CA LYS A 99 16.29 14.85 -15.44
C LYS A 99 15.92 13.54 -16.15
N ASN A 100 14.67 13.10 -16.07
CA ASN A 100 14.23 11.85 -16.68
C ASN A 100 13.98 12.03 -18.19
N PRO A 101 14.78 11.39 -19.06
CA PRO A 101 14.69 11.60 -20.51
C PRO A 101 13.40 11.02 -21.13
N ILE A 102 12.66 10.19 -20.39
CA ILE A 102 11.44 9.54 -20.85
C ILE A 102 10.21 10.42 -20.56
N LEU A 103 10.28 11.28 -19.54
CA LEU A 103 9.17 12.16 -19.17
C LEU A 103 9.13 13.36 -20.10
N LYS A 104 8.13 13.37 -20.99
CA LYS A 104 7.91 14.45 -21.96
C LYS A 104 7.40 15.74 -21.32
N SER A 105 6.71 15.63 -20.19
CA SER A 105 6.09 16.75 -19.49
C SER A 105 5.98 16.45 -18.00
N VAL A 106 6.17 17.49 -17.18
CA VAL A 106 6.01 17.41 -15.73
C VAL A 106 4.57 17.73 -15.36
N ASN A 107 3.93 16.91 -14.52
CA ASN A 107 2.62 17.22 -13.98
C ASN A 107 2.74 18.36 -12.95
N THR A 108 2.11 19.49 -13.24
CA THR A 108 2.14 20.68 -12.37
C THR A 108 1.47 20.46 -11.02
N ASN A 109 0.55 19.49 -10.93
CA ASN A 109 -0.12 19.15 -9.68
C ASN A 109 0.71 18.22 -8.79
N GLY A 110 1.90 17.80 -9.23
CA GLY A 110 2.77 16.90 -8.50
C GLY A 110 2.44 15.42 -8.73
N TYR A 111 3.02 14.60 -7.85
CA TYR A 111 2.98 13.15 -7.95
C TYR A 111 2.73 12.51 -6.59
N VAL A 112 2.35 11.23 -6.59
CA VAL A 112 2.30 10.39 -5.40
C VAL A 112 3.30 9.27 -5.55
N MET A 113 4.35 9.29 -4.74
CA MET A 113 5.25 8.15 -4.57
C MET A 113 4.60 7.15 -3.63
N LYS A 114 4.39 5.93 -4.13
CA LYS A 114 3.89 4.81 -3.34
C LYS A 114 5.00 3.80 -3.12
N ILE A 115 5.19 3.44 -1.87
CA ILE A 115 6.10 2.38 -1.42
C ILE A 115 5.20 1.31 -0.81
N ALA A 116 5.06 0.20 -1.52
CA ALA A 116 4.19 -0.89 -1.12
C ALA A 116 4.77 -1.68 0.04
N ASN A 117 3.91 -2.29 0.84
CA ASN A 117 4.30 -3.23 1.88
C ASN A 117 5.10 -4.43 1.33
N SER A 118 5.91 -5.05 2.17
CA SER A 118 6.85 -6.11 1.74
C SER A 118 6.16 -7.39 1.29
N LEU A 119 4.96 -7.68 1.81
CA LEU A 119 4.19 -8.88 1.44
C LEU A 119 3.67 -8.77 0.00
N ASP A 120 2.96 -7.70 -0.32
CA ASP A 120 2.44 -7.45 -1.66
C ASP A 120 3.59 -7.29 -2.67
N SER A 121 4.72 -6.72 -2.23
CA SER A 121 5.91 -6.54 -3.06
C SER A 121 6.54 -7.85 -3.55
N SER A 122 6.13 -9.00 -3.01
CA SER A 122 6.54 -10.31 -3.52
C SER A 122 5.85 -10.70 -4.84
N ASP A 123 4.72 -10.07 -5.18
CA ASP A 123 3.98 -10.30 -6.42
C ASP A 123 3.98 -9.06 -7.32
N GLU A 124 5.01 -8.94 -8.15
CA GLU A 124 5.09 -7.85 -9.14
C GLU A 124 3.96 -7.90 -10.19
N SER A 125 3.35 -9.06 -10.42
CA SER A 125 2.27 -9.20 -11.42
C SER A 125 1.01 -8.44 -11.00
N PHE A 126 0.76 -8.35 -9.69
CA PHE A 126 -0.31 -7.54 -9.11
C PHE A 126 -0.15 -6.06 -9.45
N PHE A 127 1.07 -5.51 -9.35
CA PHE A 127 1.36 -4.12 -9.71
C PHE A 127 1.29 -3.88 -11.21
N HIS A 128 1.74 -4.85 -12.01
CA HIS A 128 1.58 -4.78 -13.46
C HIS A 128 0.11 -4.69 -13.87
N ALA A 129 -0.76 -5.54 -13.31
CA ALA A 129 -2.19 -5.50 -13.57
C ALA A 129 -2.83 -4.16 -13.16
N GLN A 130 -2.45 -3.60 -11.99
CA GLN A 130 -2.91 -2.27 -11.58
C GLN A 130 -2.50 -1.18 -12.59
N ASN A 131 -1.26 -1.23 -13.07
CA ASN A 131 -0.75 -0.25 -14.04
C ASN A 131 -1.53 -0.34 -15.37
N GLU A 132 -1.76 -1.56 -15.88
CA GLU A 132 -2.52 -1.76 -17.12
C GLU A 132 -3.95 -1.23 -17.01
N ILE A 133 -4.63 -1.47 -15.87
CA ILE A 133 -5.97 -0.94 -15.63
C ILE A 133 -5.97 0.59 -15.60
N MET A 134 -5.03 1.22 -14.88
CA MET A 134 -4.93 2.69 -14.83
C MET A 134 -4.69 3.30 -16.21
N LEU A 135 -3.79 2.71 -17.00
CA LEU A 135 -3.51 3.15 -18.37
C LEU A 135 -4.72 2.97 -19.28
N HIS A 136 -5.43 1.84 -19.18
CA HIS A 136 -6.62 1.53 -19.97
C HIS A 136 -7.79 2.48 -19.67
N LEU A 137 -8.01 2.81 -18.40
CA LEU A 137 -9.01 3.79 -17.95
C LEU A 137 -8.67 5.20 -18.43
N SER A 138 -7.41 5.62 -18.26
CA SER A 138 -6.93 6.93 -18.72
C SER A 138 -7.11 7.11 -20.24
N LYS A 139 -6.79 6.09 -21.04
CA LYS A 139 -7.02 6.08 -22.51
C LYS A 139 -8.49 6.27 -22.90
N ARG A 140 -9.44 5.95 -22.01
CA ARG A 140 -10.89 6.12 -22.21
C ARG A 140 -11.44 7.40 -21.57
N GLY A 141 -10.57 8.32 -21.16
CA GLY A 141 -10.96 9.60 -20.56
C GLY A 141 -11.56 9.47 -19.16
N ILE A 142 -11.28 8.35 -18.46
CA ILE A 142 -11.56 8.25 -17.03
C ILE A 142 -10.43 8.95 -16.29
N LYS A 143 -10.79 9.91 -15.42
CA LYS A 143 -9.82 10.62 -14.59
C LYS A 143 -9.40 9.71 -13.42
N CYS A 144 -8.21 9.11 -13.54
CA CYS A 144 -7.58 8.28 -12.51
C CYS A 144 -6.07 8.57 -12.44
N PRO A 145 -5.39 8.22 -11.33
CA PRO A 145 -3.94 8.37 -11.26
C PRO A 145 -3.29 7.57 -12.40
N VAL A 146 -2.27 8.15 -13.04
CA VAL A 146 -1.56 7.53 -14.16
C VAL A 146 -0.17 7.14 -13.70
N PRO A 147 0.29 5.89 -13.94
CA PRO A 147 1.63 5.47 -13.54
C PRO A 147 2.68 6.16 -14.40
N VAL A 148 3.75 6.60 -13.75
CA VAL A 148 4.86 7.35 -14.35
C VAL A 148 6.03 6.41 -14.62
N LEU A 149 6.65 6.54 -15.79
CA LEU A 149 7.83 5.75 -16.13
C LEU A 149 9.06 6.28 -15.38
N ASN A 150 9.79 5.36 -14.74
CA ASN A 150 11.10 5.64 -14.19
C ASN A 150 12.15 5.81 -15.32
N ILE A 151 13.38 6.20 -14.98
CA ILE A 151 14.46 6.44 -15.96
C ILE A 151 14.86 5.17 -16.74
N TYR A 152 14.46 3.99 -16.29
CA TYR A 152 14.69 2.69 -16.92
C TYR A 152 13.53 2.25 -17.81
N GLY A 153 12.50 3.07 -17.98
CA GLY A 153 11.32 2.74 -18.79
C GLY A 153 10.39 1.71 -18.14
N LYS A 154 10.42 1.57 -16.81
CA LYS A 154 9.49 0.72 -16.05
C LYS A 154 8.54 1.57 -15.20
N TYR A 155 7.34 1.06 -14.92
CA TYR A 155 6.34 1.73 -14.08
C TYR A 155 6.57 1.54 -12.56
N HIS A 156 7.47 0.64 -12.19
CA HIS A 156 7.88 0.42 -10.81
C HIS A 156 9.33 -0.07 -10.73
N SER A 157 9.89 -0.01 -9.53
CA SER A 157 11.17 -0.62 -9.16
C SER A 157 11.01 -1.39 -7.86
N VAL A 158 11.78 -2.46 -7.66
CA VAL A 158 11.86 -3.15 -6.37
C VAL A 158 13.10 -2.63 -5.66
N GLU A 159 12.89 -2.03 -4.50
CA GLU A 159 13.94 -1.37 -3.71
C GLU A 159 14.05 -2.03 -2.35
N LYS A 160 15.30 -2.26 -1.92
CA LYS A 160 15.55 -2.74 -0.56
C LYS A 160 15.50 -1.55 0.39
N LEU A 161 14.50 -1.52 1.26
CA LEU A 161 14.33 -0.51 2.31
C LEU A 161 14.35 -1.25 3.65
N ASP A 162 15.24 -0.81 4.54
CA ASP A 162 15.59 -1.57 5.75
C ASP A 162 15.96 -3.03 5.43
N GLN A 163 15.21 -4.01 5.93
CA GLN A 163 15.50 -5.44 5.75
C GLN A 163 14.65 -6.12 4.67
N SER A 164 13.71 -5.39 4.04
CA SER A 164 12.74 -5.96 3.12
C SER A 164 12.77 -5.31 1.74
N ASN A 165 12.26 -6.03 0.75
CA ASN A 165 12.07 -5.51 -0.60
C ASN A 165 10.68 -4.89 -0.73
N HIS A 166 10.64 -3.71 -1.34
CA HIS A 166 9.43 -2.94 -1.50
C HIS A 166 9.28 -2.46 -2.94
N VAL A 167 8.08 -2.59 -3.50
CA VAL A 167 7.75 -2.01 -4.80
C VAL A 167 7.58 -0.50 -4.62
N VAL A 168 8.39 0.27 -5.34
CA VAL A 168 8.36 1.73 -5.42
C VAL A 168 7.81 2.14 -6.78
N ARG A 169 6.72 2.91 -6.78
CA ARG A 169 6.07 3.42 -7.99
C ARG A 169 5.68 4.88 -7.82
N LEU A 170 5.60 5.59 -8.94
CA LEU A 170 5.18 6.99 -8.97
C LEU A 170 3.91 7.13 -9.80
N LEU A 171 2.90 7.80 -9.24
CA LEU A 171 1.63 8.07 -9.90
C LEU A 171 1.42 9.57 -10.04
N GLU A 172 0.78 10.02 -11.11
CA GLU A 172 0.32 11.39 -11.23
C GLU A 172 -0.69 11.74 -10.12
N TYR A 173 -0.49 12.88 -9.46
CA TYR A 173 -1.43 13.35 -8.44
C TYR A 173 -2.71 13.90 -9.08
N ILE A 174 -3.86 13.52 -8.52
CA ILE A 174 -5.15 14.10 -8.89
C ILE A 174 -5.54 15.14 -7.84
N PRO A 175 -5.63 16.42 -8.20
CA PRO A 175 -6.12 17.44 -7.29
C PRO A 175 -7.60 17.21 -6.99
N GLY A 176 -7.94 17.26 -5.71
CA GLY A 176 -9.31 17.06 -5.23
C GLY A 176 -9.39 17.07 -3.72
N LYS A 177 -10.62 16.95 -3.21
CA LYS A 177 -10.90 16.74 -1.78
C LYS A 177 -11.43 15.33 -1.59
N VAL A 178 -11.06 14.69 -0.50
CA VAL A 178 -11.59 13.36 -0.16
C VAL A 178 -13.09 13.47 0.13
N PHE A 179 -13.85 12.45 -0.27
CA PHE A 179 -15.31 12.44 -0.19
C PHE A 179 -15.84 12.75 1.22
N HIS A 180 -15.21 12.21 2.27
CA HIS A 180 -15.61 12.48 3.66
C HIS A 180 -15.49 13.95 4.07
N GLY A 181 -14.63 14.73 3.38
CA GLY A 181 -14.32 16.12 3.68
C GLY A 181 -15.17 17.14 2.91
N VAL A 182 -16.18 16.69 2.16
CA VAL A 182 -17.08 17.56 1.39
C VAL A 182 -18.55 17.34 1.78
N PRO A 183 -19.43 18.34 1.60
CA PRO A 183 -20.87 18.13 1.73
C PRO A 183 -21.37 17.04 0.77
N HIS A 184 -22.42 16.34 1.18
CA HIS A 184 -22.96 15.18 0.46
C HIS A 184 -24.35 15.47 -0.15
N PRO A 185 -24.49 16.39 -1.13
CA PRO A 185 -25.77 16.60 -1.80
C PRO A 185 -26.12 15.40 -2.70
N ASP A 186 -27.41 15.15 -2.93
CA ASP A 186 -27.89 14.05 -3.80
C ASP A 186 -27.23 14.04 -5.19
N LYS A 187 -26.95 15.22 -5.74
CA LYS A 187 -26.24 15.38 -7.01
C LYS A 187 -24.85 14.74 -7.00
N LEU A 188 -24.13 14.79 -5.88
CA LEU A 188 -22.81 14.18 -5.75
C LEU A 188 -22.89 12.65 -5.81
N PHE A 189 -23.89 12.05 -5.16
CA PHE A 189 -24.14 10.61 -5.26
C PHE A 189 -24.55 10.19 -6.67
N TYR A 190 -25.39 10.98 -7.34
CA TYR A 190 -25.74 10.74 -8.75
C TYR A 190 -24.50 10.76 -9.65
N GLN A 191 -23.62 11.75 -9.48
CA GLN A 191 -22.36 11.85 -10.21
C GLN A 191 -21.40 10.70 -9.90
N ALA A 192 -21.35 10.23 -8.64
CA ALA A 192 -20.58 9.05 -8.27
C ALA A 192 -21.10 7.80 -8.99
N GLY A 193 -22.41 7.61 -9.06
CA GLY A 193 -23.04 6.53 -9.83
C GLY A 193 -22.70 6.59 -11.32
N GLN A 194 -22.78 7.78 -11.94
CA GLN A 194 -22.37 7.99 -13.33
C GLN A 194 -20.88 7.65 -13.54
N PHE A 195 -20.01 8.04 -12.60
CA PHE A 195 -18.58 7.77 -12.67
C PHE A 195 -18.29 6.26 -12.58
N ILE A 196 -18.93 5.55 -11.65
CA ILE A 196 -18.81 4.10 -11.51
C ILE A 196 -19.31 3.38 -12.78
N ALA A 197 -20.46 3.78 -13.32
CA ALA A 197 -20.99 3.21 -14.56
C ALA A 197 -20.04 3.40 -15.75
N ARG A 198 -19.34 4.54 -15.82
CA ARG A 198 -18.30 4.80 -16.82
C ARG A 198 -17.07 3.92 -16.63
N ILE A 199 -16.62 3.70 -15.39
CA ILE A 199 -15.53 2.75 -15.09
C ILE A 199 -15.93 1.33 -15.51
N ASP A 200 -17.10 0.85 -15.07
CA ASP A 200 -17.62 -0.47 -15.43
C ASP A 200 -17.67 -0.66 -16.96
N SER A 201 -18.23 0.33 -17.66
CA SER A 201 -18.29 0.30 -19.13
C SER A 201 -16.91 0.31 -19.78
N ALA A 202 -15.93 1.01 -19.19
CA ALA A 202 -14.56 1.05 -19.69
C ALA A 202 -13.81 -0.26 -19.46
N LEU A 203 -14.12 -1.00 -18.39
CA LEU A 203 -13.49 -2.27 -18.04
C LEU A 203 -14.10 -3.48 -18.75
N LYS A 204 -15.33 -3.36 -19.28
CA LYS A 204 -15.91 -4.39 -20.14
C LYS A 204 -15.01 -4.63 -21.34
N VAL A 205 -14.63 -5.89 -21.54
CA VAL A 205 -13.88 -6.33 -22.72
C VAL A 205 -14.74 -6.00 -23.94
N SER A 206 -14.24 -5.13 -24.82
CA SER A 206 -14.77 -5.07 -26.18
C SER A 206 -14.35 -6.36 -26.85
N THR A 207 -15.22 -7.37 -26.83
CA THR A 207 -15.07 -8.55 -27.67
C THR A 207 -15.11 -8.04 -29.10
N LEU A 208 -13.93 -7.92 -29.72
CA LEU A 208 -13.78 -7.76 -31.17
C LEU A 208 -13.85 -9.15 -31.81
#